data_AF-A0A8S3TU59-F1
#
_entry.id   AF-A0A8S3TU59-F1
#
_cell.length_a   1.000
_cell.length_b   1.000
_cell.length_c   1.000
_cell.angle_alpha   90.00
_cell.angle_beta   90.00
_cell.angle_gamma   90.00
#
_symmetry.space_group_name_H-M   'P 1'
#
loop_
_entity.id
_entity.type
_entity.pdbx_description
1 polymer ?
#
loop_
_entity_poly.entity_id
_entity_poly.type
_entity_poly.pdbx_seq_one_letter_code
_entity_poly.pdbx_strand_id
1 'polypeptide(L)'
;MDEANRLYKDLVNDYNKIIRPLHDKKTSTMVNMSFSLISIKDFDEVTGKFSVIGSLHVTWHDNRMIWNQTEYGNINSMIFGQNDVWKPNLFLGNAFDDMSAIGEDFITVRYYNNGTAIWTPLDMIITSCSVDVTHFPFDQQTCAIHFISVGTLPEEIVMNSEIDHAIITRYIEHEIWQLNETTAFASIVASHVCYDHIGCFSNNAPFMNAFGYLPLSPDHINTSFHLYTQANPSNGQLLNPNGGAGSLRSTHFGLAHKTVFIIHGYHGTENNPWIPLMKDPLLKFDVNVIVVIWTRGAFDSYNQAVANTRVVGAVTANMVKLLHSAGGVSYNDVHIVGHSLGAHVAGYVGETVPIGRITGLDPAGPEFNTADQRVRLDPADAAFVDIIHTDGEIAPFYSCGHMRSVYYFIESIDTKCHFTSHPCDSQDDYKHSLSVPDVGVVV
;
A
#
# COMPACT_ATOMS: atom_id res chain seq x y z
N MET A 1 3.24 40.54 38.55
CA MET A 1 3.07 39.75 37.31
C MET A 1 3.12 38.31 37.74
N ASP A 2 2.10 37.53 37.40
CA ASP A 2 2.05 36.10 37.70
C ASP A 2 3.29 35.38 37.15
N GLU A 3 4.00 34.64 37.99
CA GLU A 3 5.28 33.99 37.65
C GLU A 3 5.11 33.00 36.50
N ALA A 4 3.94 32.35 36.40
CA ALA A 4 3.59 31.46 35.29
C ALA A 4 3.46 32.24 33.97
N ASN A 5 2.85 33.43 34.00
CA ASN A 5 2.74 34.30 32.84
C ASN A 5 4.11 34.83 32.37
N ARG A 6 5.03 35.11 33.32
CA ARG A 6 6.40 35.50 32.96
C ARG A 6 7.14 34.32 32.33
N LEU A 7 7.09 33.14 32.95
CA LEU A 7 7.70 31.92 32.41
C LEU A 7 7.17 31.58 31.01
N TYR A 8 5.85 31.65 30.82
CA TYR A 8 5.23 31.41 29.52
C TYR A 8 5.83 32.33 28.45
N LYS A 9 5.88 33.65 28.72
CA LYS A 9 6.45 34.64 27.79
C LYS A 9 7.93 34.36 27.50
N ASP A 10 8.71 34.04 28.52
CA ASP A 10 10.14 33.77 28.38
C ASP A 10 10.39 32.52 27.51
N LEU A 11 9.57 31.48 27.64
CA LEU A 11 9.70 30.23 26.88
C LEU A 11 9.21 30.34 25.43
N VAL A 12 8.13 31.07 25.17
CA VAL A 12 7.56 31.18 23.81
C VAL A 12 8.20 32.31 23.00
N ASN A 13 8.93 33.23 23.63
CA ASN A 13 9.63 34.29 22.91
C ASN A 13 10.70 33.68 21.99
N ASP A 14 10.63 33.98 20.70
CA ASP A 14 11.47 33.40 19.63
C ASP A 14 11.37 31.87 19.47
N TYR A 15 10.39 31.22 20.11
CA TYR A 15 10.15 29.79 19.92
C TYR A 15 9.55 29.52 18.54
N ASN A 16 10.27 28.71 17.74
CA ASN A 16 9.78 28.29 16.42
C ASN A 16 9.30 26.83 16.46
N LYS A 17 7.99 26.67 16.47
CA LYS A 17 7.29 25.37 16.50
C LYS A 17 7.47 24.50 15.25
N ILE A 18 7.95 25.06 14.13
CA ILE A 18 8.21 24.29 12.91
C ILE A 18 9.57 23.59 13.00
N ILE A 19 10.52 24.18 13.71
CA ILE A 19 11.86 23.64 13.86
C ILE A 19 11.85 22.54 14.92
N ARG A 20 12.28 21.33 14.53
CA ARG A 20 12.40 20.20 15.46
C ARG A 20 13.39 20.48 16.60
N PRO A 21 13.16 19.93 17.81
CA PRO A 21 14.12 20.00 18.89
C PRO A 21 15.44 19.34 18.52
N LEU A 22 16.53 20.10 18.57
CA LEU A 22 17.88 19.62 18.29
C LEU A 22 18.72 19.60 19.57
N HIS A 23 19.46 18.52 19.80
CA HIS A 23 20.56 18.53 20.76
C HIS A 23 21.85 19.07 20.10
N ASP A 24 22.10 18.68 18.84
CA ASP A 24 23.10 19.22 17.91
C ASP A 24 22.59 19.07 16.45
N LYS A 25 23.17 19.77 15.47
CA LYS A 25 22.76 19.73 14.04
C LYS A 25 22.86 18.34 13.39
N LYS A 26 23.53 17.38 14.05
CA LYS A 26 23.75 16.01 13.58
C LYS A 26 22.96 14.94 14.33
N THR A 27 22.17 15.30 15.34
CA THR A 27 21.44 14.32 16.17
C THR A 27 19.97 14.26 15.79
N SER A 28 19.42 13.05 15.72
CA SER A 28 18.00 12.78 15.54
C SER A 28 17.21 13.15 16.80
N THR A 29 15.96 13.58 16.64
CA THR A 29 15.03 13.80 17.74
C THR A 29 14.40 12.46 18.10
N MET A 30 14.69 11.94 19.29
CA MET A 30 14.07 10.70 19.79
C MET A 30 12.64 11.01 20.26
N VAL A 31 11.67 10.29 19.70
CA VAL A 31 10.26 10.36 20.08
C VAL A 31 9.88 8.99 20.62
N ASN A 32 9.64 8.91 21.93
CA ASN A 32 9.21 7.68 22.56
C ASN A 32 7.69 7.64 22.61
N MET A 33 7.12 6.47 22.37
CA MET A 33 5.69 6.27 22.24
C MET A 33 5.26 5.02 23.00
N SER A 34 4.08 5.10 23.61
CA SER A 34 3.32 3.94 24.05
C SER A 34 1.84 4.14 23.73
N PHE A 35 1.13 3.05 23.49
CA PHE A 35 -0.29 3.08 23.11
C PHE A 35 -1.14 2.45 24.21
N SER A 36 -2.19 3.15 24.63
CA SER A 36 -3.19 2.66 25.57
C SER A 36 -4.47 2.31 24.81
N LEU A 37 -4.85 1.04 24.79
CA LEU A 37 -6.10 0.58 24.21
C LEU A 37 -7.22 0.74 25.24
N ILE A 38 -8.25 1.52 24.89
CA ILE A 38 -9.37 1.82 25.80
C ILE A 38 -10.59 0.97 25.45
N SER A 39 -10.96 0.88 24.18
CA SER A 39 -12.06 0.01 23.75
C SER A 39 -11.96 -0.31 22.29
N ILE A 40 -12.31 -1.54 21.91
CA ILE A 40 -12.67 -1.86 20.53
C ILE A 40 -14.05 -1.25 20.27
N LYS A 41 -14.21 -0.55 19.15
CA LYS A 41 -15.49 0.07 18.77
C LYS A 41 -16.23 -0.75 17.75
N ASP A 42 -15.51 -1.20 16.73
CA ASP A 42 -16.08 -1.98 15.67
C ASP A 42 -15.00 -2.77 14.93
N PHE A 43 -15.38 -3.92 14.43
CA PHE A 43 -14.61 -4.68 13.46
C PHE A 43 -15.58 -5.21 12.40
N ASP A 44 -15.47 -4.66 11.20
CA ASP A 44 -16.27 -5.07 10.06
C ASP A 44 -15.48 -6.09 9.23
N GLU A 45 -15.85 -7.36 9.39
CA GLU A 45 -15.27 -8.48 8.65
C GLU A 45 -15.47 -8.39 7.13
N VAL A 46 -16.47 -7.63 6.66
CA VAL A 46 -16.75 -7.48 5.22
C VAL A 46 -15.76 -6.51 4.60
N THR A 47 -15.44 -5.42 5.30
CA THR A 47 -14.59 -4.35 4.76
C THR A 47 -13.16 -4.40 5.28
N GLY A 48 -12.90 -5.13 6.36
CA GLY A 48 -11.65 -5.07 7.10
C GLY A 48 -11.48 -3.79 7.92
N LYS A 49 -12.56 -3.02 8.16
CA LYS A 49 -12.52 -1.83 9.00
C LYS A 49 -12.34 -2.24 10.45
N PHE A 50 -11.24 -1.83 11.06
CA PHE A 50 -10.99 -1.99 12.49
C PHE A 50 -10.96 -0.62 13.16
N SER A 51 -11.83 -0.41 14.16
CA SER A 51 -11.89 0.86 14.89
C SER A 51 -11.75 0.66 16.39
N VAL A 52 -10.92 1.51 17.01
CA VAL A 52 -10.68 1.52 18.45
C VAL A 52 -10.67 2.94 18.98
N ILE A 53 -11.03 3.09 20.26
CA ILE A 53 -10.62 4.28 21.01
C ILE A 53 -9.32 3.94 21.72
N GLY A 54 -8.32 4.79 21.52
CA GLY A 54 -7.03 4.63 22.15
C GLY A 54 -6.38 5.97 22.45
N SER A 55 -5.42 5.95 23.36
CA SER A 55 -4.63 7.12 23.70
C SER A 55 -3.15 6.82 23.46
N LEU A 56 -2.47 7.73 22.77
CA LEU A 56 -1.02 7.68 22.69
C LEU A 56 -0.43 8.41 23.89
N HIS A 57 0.70 7.92 24.37
CA HIS A 57 1.59 8.67 25.24
C HIS A 57 2.88 8.89 24.48
N VAL A 58 3.14 10.15 24.09
CA VAL A 58 4.26 10.54 23.24
C VAL A 58 5.17 11.47 24.04
N THR A 59 6.46 11.12 24.13
CA THR A 59 7.46 11.91 24.85
C THR A 59 8.66 12.25 23.98
N TRP A 60 9.19 13.46 24.15
CA TRP A 60 10.43 13.90 23.54
C TRP A 60 11.13 14.90 24.46
N HIS A 61 12.35 15.28 24.11
CA HIS A 61 13.11 16.29 24.82
C HIS A 61 13.28 17.54 23.96
N ASP A 62 12.93 18.72 24.49
CA ASP A 62 13.18 20.02 23.85
C ASP A 62 14.07 20.91 24.72
N ASN A 63 15.32 21.07 24.30
CA ASN A 63 16.31 21.89 25.01
C ASN A 63 15.94 23.39 25.04
N ARG A 64 15.04 23.82 24.15
CA ARG A 64 14.55 25.21 24.11
C ARG A 64 13.49 25.47 25.19
N MET A 65 12.92 24.42 25.78
CA MET A 65 11.85 24.49 26.78
C MET A 65 12.34 24.09 28.19
N ILE A 66 13.55 24.51 28.55
CA ILE A 66 14.18 24.26 29.86
C ILE A 66 14.13 25.55 30.70
N TRP A 67 13.83 25.43 32.00
CA TRP A 67 13.93 26.56 32.92
C TRP A 67 14.35 26.13 34.33
N ASN A 68 14.90 27.08 35.10
CA ASN A 68 15.20 26.90 36.50
C ASN A 68 13.95 27.19 37.34
N GLN A 69 13.35 26.15 37.94
CA GLN A 69 12.12 26.28 38.73
C GLN A 69 12.22 27.34 39.85
N THR A 70 13.39 27.51 40.47
CA THR A 70 13.57 28.46 41.59
C THR A 70 13.46 29.93 41.16
N GLU A 71 13.65 30.23 39.87
CA GLU A 71 13.50 31.57 39.32
C GLU A 71 12.05 31.94 39.02
N TYR A 72 11.14 30.95 39.00
CA TYR A 72 9.74 31.09 38.59
C TYR A 72 8.80 30.42 39.60
N GLY A 73 8.95 30.72 40.90
CA GLY A 73 7.99 30.24 41.91
C GLY A 73 7.98 28.74 42.17
N ASN A 74 9.07 28.03 41.85
CA ASN A 74 9.15 26.57 41.89
C ASN A 74 8.19 25.85 40.93
N ILE A 75 7.82 26.49 39.82
CA ILE A 75 7.02 25.85 38.76
C ILE A 75 7.85 24.71 38.13
N ASN A 76 7.35 23.49 38.26
CA ASN A 76 8.01 22.28 37.73
C ASN A 76 7.53 21.89 36.32
N SER A 77 6.35 22.36 35.90
CA SER A 77 5.74 22.03 34.62
C SER A 77 4.79 23.11 34.16
N MET A 78 4.64 23.21 32.83
CA MET A 78 3.76 24.15 32.14
C MET A 78 2.97 23.43 31.05
N ILE A 79 1.80 23.96 30.69
CA ILE A 79 0.93 23.42 29.66
C ILE A 79 0.87 24.41 28.50
N PHE A 80 0.97 23.90 27.28
CA PHE A 80 0.88 24.68 26.05
C PHE A 80 -0.16 24.03 25.12
N GLY A 81 -0.86 24.82 24.31
CA GLY A 81 -1.68 24.27 23.23
C GLY A 81 -0.79 23.49 22.25
N GLN A 82 -1.25 22.35 21.74
CA GLN A 82 -0.42 21.53 20.85
C GLN A 82 0.00 22.26 19.57
N ASN A 83 -0.76 23.28 19.17
CA ASN A 83 -0.49 24.09 17.99
C ASN A 83 0.47 25.26 18.27
N ASP A 84 0.87 25.50 19.53
CA ASP A 84 1.77 26.58 19.93
C ASP A 84 3.23 26.13 20.07
N VAL A 85 3.44 24.82 20.15
CA VAL A 85 4.74 24.19 20.38
C VAL A 85 5.06 23.17 19.29
N TRP A 86 6.33 22.78 19.15
CA TRP A 86 6.67 21.69 18.24
C TRP A 86 6.09 20.37 18.76
N LYS A 87 5.58 19.54 17.84
CA LYS A 87 5.18 18.15 18.07
C LYS A 87 5.50 17.30 16.84
N PRO A 88 5.73 15.99 16.97
CA PRO A 88 5.84 15.11 15.81
C PRO A 88 4.51 15.09 15.04
N ASN A 89 4.61 15.04 13.71
CA ASN A 89 3.46 15.07 12.83
C ASN A 89 2.93 13.65 12.60
N LEU A 90 2.23 13.11 13.61
CA LEU A 90 1.79 11.72 13.63
C LEU A 90 0.50 11.48 12.85
N PHE A 91 0.48 10.42 12.05
CA PHE A 91 -0.66 9.92 11.27
C PHE A 91 -0.80 8.40 11.41
N LEU A 92 -1.95 7.86 11.02
CA LEU A 92 -2.12 6.43 10.79
C LEU A 92 -1.61 6.06 9.39
N GLY A 93 -0.57 5.24 9.33
CA GLY A 93 0.00 4.71 8.07
C GLY A 93 -0.83 3.58 7.45
N ASN A 94 -1.86 3.11 8.13
CA ASN A 94 -2.84 2.15 7.63
C ASN A 94 -4.28 2.60 7.94
N ALA A 95 -4.56 3.90 7.79
CA ALA A 95 -5.91 4.44 7.94
C ALA A 95 -6.91 3.73 7.01
N PHE A 96 -8.13 3.50 7.50
CA PHE A 96 -9.22 2.96 6.68
C PHE A 96 -9.99 4.06 5.94
N ASP A 97 -10.29 5.15 6.65
CA ASP A 97 -10.93 6.36 6.10
C ASP A 97 -9.85 7.40 5.71
N ASP A 98 -10.23 8.66 5.54
CA ASP A 98 -9.30 9.75 5.23
C ASP A 98 -8.18 9.91 6.27
N MET A 99 -6.97 10.23 5.79
CA MET A 99 -5.85 10.53 6.67
C MET A 99 -6.06 11.86 7.41
N SER A 100 -6.12 11.78 8.73
CA SER A 100 -6.09 12.93 9.62
C SER A 100 -4.88 12.86 10.55
N ALA A 101 -4.33 14.02 10.89
CA ALA A 101 -3.27 14.10 11.88
C ALA A 101 -3.83 13.66 13.24
N ILE A 102 -3.06 12.91 14.02
CA ILE A 102 -3.49 12.47 15.33
C ILE A 102 -3.66 13.67 16.27
N GLY A 103 -4.78 13.65 17.01
CA GLY A 103 -5.12 14.63 18.02
C GLY A 103 -5.97 15.80 17.51
N GLU A 104 -6.50 16.57 18.46
CA GLU A 104 -7.52 17.59 18.25
C GLU A 104 -7.06 18.95 18.79
N ASP A 105 -7.56 20.06 18.23
CA ASP A 105 -7.09 21.42 18.56
C ASP A 105 -7.06 21.76 20.06
N PHE A 106 -7.95 21.15 20.86
CA PHE A 106 -8.02 21.34 22.31
C PHE A 106 -6.94 20.57 23.11
N ILE A 107 -6.19 19.68 22.46
CA ILE A 107 -5.15 18.87 23.11
C ILE A 107 -3.94 19.75 23.44
N THR A 108 -3.36 19.48 24.60
CA THR A 108 -2.23 20.24 25.12
C THR A 108 -0.98 19.38 25.27
N VAL A 109 0.18 20.03 25.22
CA VAL A 109 1.49 19.43 25.53
C VAL A 109 1.94 19.93 26.91
N ARG A 110 2.33 19.01 27.79
CA ARG A 110 2.94 19.36 29.07
C ARG A 110 4.46 19.34 28.92
N TYR A 111 5.11 20.44 29.27
CA TYR A 111 6.55 20.52 29.41
C TYR A 111 6.94 20.50 30.88
N TYR A 112 8.00 19.78 31.22
CA TYR A 112 8.66 19.83 32.52
C TYR A 112 9.90 20.72 32.46
N ASN A 113 10.34 21.21 33.62
CA ASN A 113 11.43 22.18 33.70
C ASN A 113 12.78 21.69 33.15
N ASN A 114 12.95 20.37 33.01
CA ASN A 114 14.11 19.74 32.40
C ASN A 114 14.03 19.66 30.85
N GLY A 115 12.96 20.15 30.22
CA GLY A 115 12.74 20.09 28.78
C GLY A 115 12.01 18.84 28.29
N THR A 116 11.61 17.92 29.17
CA THR A 116 10.78 16.78 28.80
C THR A 116 9.38 17.25 28.42
N ALA A 117 8.94 16.89 27.23
CA ALA A 117 7.61 17.13 26.71
C ALA A 117 6.78 15.85 26.77
N ILE A 118 5.50 15.99 27.10
CA ILE A 118 4.52 14.91 27.11
C ILE A 118 3.29 15.36 26.35
N TRP A 119 2.92 14.61 25.32
CA TRP A 119 1.70 14.76 24.55
C TRP A 119 0.89 13.47 24.61
N THR A 120 -0.35 13.55 25.08
CA THR A 120 -1.17 12.37 25.33
C THR A 120 -2.52 12.48 24.61
N PRO A 121 -2.54 12.40 23.26
CA PRO A 121 -3.79 12.50 22.53
C PRO A 121 -4.69 11.29 22.77
N LEU A 122 -5.99 11.53 22.82
CA LEU A 122 -7.04 10.52 22.82
C LEU A 122 -7.76 10.64 21.48
N ASP A 123 -7.90 9.52 20.77
CA ASP A 123 -8.44 9.55 19.41
C ASP A 123 -9.29 8.31 19.10
N MET A 124 -10.15 8.44 18.10
CA MET A 124 -10.80 7.31 17.44
C MET A 124 -9.91 6.86 16.29
N ILE A 125 -9.23 5.74 16.50
CA ILE A 125 -8.28 5.18 15.54
C ILE A 125 -9.02 4.21 14.65
N ILE A 126 -9.02 4.49 13.36
CA ILE A 126 -9.70 3.67 12.35
C ILE A 126 -8.67 3.20 11.33
N THR A 127 -8.43 1.90 11.30
CA THR A 127 -7.38 1.26 10.51
C THR A 127 -7.91 0.14 9.65
N SER A 128 -7.24 -0.11 8.52
CA SER A 128 -7.47 -1.26 7.67
C SER A 128 -6.80 -2.51 8.25
N CYS A 129 -7.54 -3.60 8.32
CA CYS A 129 -7.11 -4.89 8.84
C CYS A 129 -7.39 -6.01 7.83
N SER A 130 -6.48 -6.98 7.73
CA SER A 130 -6.65 -8.18 6.92
C SER A 130 -7.52 -9.18 7.67
N VAL A 131 -8.68 -9.52 7.11
CA VAL A 131 -9.66 -10.41 7.74
C VAL A 131 -9.37 -11.88 7.42
N ASP A 132 -9.31 -12.73 8.43
CA ASP A 132 -9.22 -14.19 8.28
C ASP A 132 -10.52 -14.87 8.72
N VAL A 133 -11.34 -15.33 7.77
CA VAL A 133 -12.62 -16.00 8.05
C VAL A 133 -12.53 -17.53 8.03
N THR A 134 -11.33 -18.12 8.14
CA THR A 134 -11.11 -19.57 7.99
C THR A 134 -11.91 -20.41 9.00
N HIS A 135 -12.12 -19.89 10.21
CA HIS A 135 -12.73 -20.63 11.33
C HIS A 135 -14.03 -19.99 11.86
N PHE A 136 -14.74 -19.26 10.99
CA PHE A 136 -15.98 -18.58 11.35
C PHE A 136 -16.98 -19.51 12.08
N PRO A 137 -17.59 -19.09 13.21
CA PRO A 137 -17.59 -17.74 13.81
C PRO A 137 -16.58 -17.55 14.97
N PHE A 138 -15.57 -18.42 15.09
CA PHE A 138 -14.57 -18.38 16.18
C PHE A 138 -13.16 -18.13 15.65
N ASP A 139 -13.06 -17.46 14.51
CA ASP A 139 -11.80 -17.01 13.93
C ASP A 139 -11.08 -16.00 14.83
N GLN A 140 -9.78 -15.82 14.53
CA GLN A 140 -8.92 -14.90 15.24
C GLN A 140 -8.41 -13.86 14.24
N GLN A 141 -8.51 -12.59 14.63
CA GLN A 141 -8.12 -11.46 13.80
C GLN A 141 -6.84 -10.84 14.35
N THR A 142 -5.88 -10.57 13.46
CA THR A 142 -4.63 -9.86 13.80
C THR A 142 -4.61 -8.53 13.07
N CYS A 143 -4.96 -7.46 13.78
CA CYS A 143 -5.01 -6.11 13.23
C CYS A 143 -3.83 -5.26 13.69
N ALA A 144 -3.23 -4.52 12.75
CA ALA A 144 -2.15 -3.59 13.05
C ALA A 144 -2.69 -2.17 13.21
N ILE A 145 -2.10 -1.40 14.12
CA ILE A 145 -2.26 0.06 14.20
C ILE A 145 -0.88 0.67 13.98
N HIS A 146 -0.66 1.28 12.82
CA HIS A 146 0.64 1.78 12.44
C HIS A 146 0.68 3.31 12.52
N PHE A 147 1.45 3.86 13.45
CA PHE A 147 1.69 5.30 13.55
C PHE A 147 2.95 5.69 12.77
N ILE A 148 2.84 6.73 11.94
CA ILE A 148 3.94 7.26 11.13
C ILE A 148 4.13 8.76 11.36
N SER A 149 5.36 9.25 11.24
CA SER A 149 5.68 10.69 11.24
C SER A 149 5.82 11.20 9.80
N VAL A 150 4.88 12.02 9.34
CA VAL A 150 4.84 12.51 7.95
C VAL A 150 5.62 13.82 7.80
N GLY A 151 6.46 13.90 6.76
CA GLY A 151 7.24 15.09 6.42
C GLY A 151 8.62 15.16 7.09
N THR A 152 9.09 14.05 7.68
CA THR A 152 10.36 13.93 8.40
C THR A 152 11.13 12.70 7.92
N LEU A 153 12.45 12.82 7.80
CA LEU A 153 13.31 11.68 7.44
C LEU A 153 13.62 10.79 8.67
N PRO A 154 13.94 9.49 8.49
CA PRO A 154 14.32 8.60 9.60
C PRO A 154 15.54 9.08 10.40
N GLU A 155 16.45 9.81 9.76
CA GLU A 155 17.59 10.45 10.42
C GLU A 155 17.22 11.72 11.20
N GLU A 156 16.04 12.30 10.97
CA GLU A 156 15.57 13.49 11.66
C GLU A 156 14.77 13.16 12.90
N ILE A 157 13.85 12.20 12.80
CA ILE A 157 13.02 11.73 13.91
C ILE A 157 13.12 10.21 13.99
N VAL A 158 13.53 9.74 15.16
CA VAL A 158 13.55 8.31 15.46
C VAL A 158 12.41 8.03 16.43
N MET A 159 11.41 7.30 15.95
CA MET A 159 10.30 6.82 16.79
C MET A 159 10.75 5.56 17.52
N ASN A 160 10.44 5.47 18.81
CA ASN A 160 10.77 4.33 19.65
C ASN A 160 9.53 3.90 20.44
N SER A 161 9.38 2.59 20.65
CA SER A 161 8.32 2.04 21.51
C SER A 161 8.87 1.89 22.93
N GLU A 162 8.23 2.51 23.91
CA GLU A 162 8.66 2.42 25.32
C GLU A 162 8.40 1.02 25.92
N ILE A 163 7.39 0.35 25.38
CA ILE A 163 6.89 -0.96 25.82
C ILE A 163 6.58 -1.82 24.59
N ASP A 164 6.55 -3.12 24.77
CA ASP A 164 6.36 -4.13 23.71
C ASP A 164 4.92 -4.60 23.54
N HIS A 165 3.95 -3.95 24.19
CA HIS A 165 2.53 -4.26 24.15
C HIS A 165 1.68 -3.00 24.35
N ALA A 166 0.37 -3.08 24.10
CA ALA A 166 -0.54 -1.98 24.40
C ALA A 166 -0.89 -1.95 25.90
N ILE A 167 -0.99 -0.76 26.48
CA ILE A 167 -1.42 -0.58 27.87
C ILE A 167 -2.94 -0.81 27.94
N ILE A 168 -3.35 -1.86 28.66
CA ILE A 168 -4.77 -2.28 28.77
C ILE A 168 -5.39 -2.05 30.14
N THR A 169 -4.72 -1.31 31.03
CA THR A 169 -5.20 -1.04 32.41
C THR A 169 -6.58 -0.35 32.48
N ARG A 170 -7.00 0.32 31.41
CA ARG A 170 -8.31 1.01 31.28
C ARG A 170 -9.17 0.41 30.16
N TYR A 171 -8.83 -0.79 29.69
CA TYR A 171 -9.56 -1.44 28.62
C TYR A 171 -10.97 -1.84 29.08
N ILE A 172 -11.96 -1.52 28.26
CA ILE A 172 -13.34 -1.95 28.42
C ILE A 172 -13.57 -3.09 27.43
N GLU A 173 -13.94 -4.27 27.96
CA GLU A 173 -14.21 -5.46 27.16
C GLU A 173 -15.35 -5.21 26.16
N HIS A 174 -15.18 -5.73 24.95
CA HIS A 174 -16.18 -5.67 23.89
C HIS A 174 -17.14 -6.86 24.00
N GLU A 175 -18.42 -6.67 23.65
CA GLU A 175 -19.44 -7.72 23.83
C GLU A 175 -19.25 -8.92 22.89
N ILE A 176 -18.61 -8.70 21.74
CA ILE A 176 -18.41 -9.71 20.69
C ILE A 176 -16.94 -10.17 20.60
N TRP A 177 -16.00 -9.25 20.81
CA TRP A 177 -14.59 -9.46 20.49
C TRP A 177 -13.77 -9.61 21.76
N GLN A 178 -13.08 -10.74 21.88
CA GLN A 178 -12.13 -10.98 22.96
C GLN A 178 -10.72 -10.53 22.55
N LEU A 179 -10.09 -9.68 23.36
CA LEU A 179 -8.70 -9.29 23.16
C LEU A 179 -7.79 -10.42 23.70
N ASN A 180 -7.04 -11.07 22.80
CA ASN A 180 -6.14 -12.17 23.17
C ASN A 180 -4.76 -11.67 23.58
N GLU A 181 -4.09 -10.94 22.68
CA GLU A 181 -2.72 -10.45 22.87
C GLU A 181 -2.56 -9.11 22.15
N THR A 182 -1.60 -8.31 22.60
CA THR A 182 -1.17 -7.09 21.91
C THR A 182 0.35 -7.06 21.86
N THR A 183 0.90 -6.65 20.73
CA THR A 183 2.34 -6.40 20.58
C THR A 183 2.55 -4.97 20.08
N ALA A 184 3.65 -4.35 20.49
CA ALA A 184 4.06 -3.03 20.07
C ALA A 184 5.56 -3.04 19.77
N PHE A 185 5.96 -2.41 18.68
CA PHE A 185 7.36 -2.24 18.33
C PHE A 185 7.50 -0.98 17.49
N ALA A 186 8.66 -0.32 17.59
CA ALA A 186 9.02 0.70 16.65
C ALA A 186 9.83 0.06 15.52
N SER A 187 9.35 0.16 14.29
CA SER A 187 10.13 -0.18 13.12
C SER A 187 11.00 1.01 12.75
N ILE A 188 12.33 0.83 12.76
CA ILE A 188 13.21 1.72 12.00
C ILE A 188 12.88 1.45 10.54
N VAL A 189 12.09 2.33 9.93
CA VAL A 189 11.80 2.21 8.51
C VAL A 189 13.09 2.52 7.78
N ALA A 190 13.79 1.47 7.31
CA ALA A 190 14.92 1.66 6.43
C ALA A 190 14.48 2.53 5.24
N SER A 191 15.32 3.47 4.80
CA SER A 191 14.99 4.33 3.66
C SER A 191 15.07 3.59 2.32
N HIS A 192 15.69 2.41 2.33
CA HIS A 192 15.76 1.49 1.22
C HIS A 192 16.06 0.06 1.68
N VAL A 193 15.75 -0.91 0.83
CA VAL A 193 16.16 -2.32 0.93
C VAL A 193 16.70 -2.76 -0.43
N CYS A 194 17.69 -3.64 -0.44
CA CYS A 194 18.23 -4.21 -1.67
C CYS A 194 18.08 -5.73 -1.65
N TYR A 195 17.73 -6.29 -2.80
CA TYR A 195 17.62 -7.72 -3.02
C TYR A 195 18.47 -8.13 -4.21
N ASP A 196 19.11 -9.28 -4.10
CA ASP A 196 19.95 -9.81 -5.16
C ASP A 196 19.16 -9.94 -6.46
N HIS A 197 19.80 -9.58 -7.58
CA HIS A 197 19.27 -9.66 -8.95
C HIS A 197 18.09 -8.75 -9.32
N ILE A 198 17.45 -8.05 -8.37
CA ILE A 198 16.36 -7.09 -8.64
C ILE A 198 16.64 -5.67 -8.15
N GLY A 199 17.77 -5.43 -7.47
CA GLY A 199 18.24 -4.10 -7.12
C GLY A 199 17.65 -3.58 -5.81
N CYS A 200 17.60 -2.26 -5.68
CA CYS A 200 17.21 -1.58 -4.44
C CYS A 200 15.88 -0.84 -4.60
N PHE A 201 15.06 -0.90 -3.54
CA PHE A 201 13.77 -0.26 -3.44
C PHE A 201 13.84 0.75 -2.30
N SER A 202 13.54 2.01 -2.60
CA SER A 202 13.42 3.08 -1.60
C SER A 202 11.96 3.44 -1.38
N ASN A 203 11.63 3.86 -0.17
CA ASN A 203 10.35 4.47 0.19
C ASN A 203 10.38 6.01 0.15
N ASN A 204 11.46 6.60 -0.37
CA ASN A 204 11.52 8.04 -0.67
C ASN A 204 10.64 8.38 -1.88
N ALA A 205 10.29 9.66 -2.02
CA ALA A 205 9.54 10.16 -3.17
C ALA A 205 10.18 9.70 -4.51
N PRO A 206 9.38 9.21 -5.48
CA PRO A 206 7.91 9.22 -5.49
C PRO A 206 7.25 8.01 -4.80
N PHE A 207 8.00 7.03 -4.30
CA PHE A 207 7.50 5.76 -3.78
C PHE A 207 7.00 5.81 -2.32
N MET A 208 6.44 6.96 -1.91
CA MET A 208 5.85 7.14 -0.58
C MET A 208 4.39 6.69 -0.53
N ASN A 209 3.81 6.32 -1.67
CA ASN A 209 2.41 5.91 -1.80
C ASN A 209 2.07 4.66 -0.99
N ALA A 210 3.06 3.82 -0.66
CA ALA A 210 2.83 2.71 0.25
C ALA A 210 3.03 3.13 1.73
N PHE A 211 2.73 4.37 2.13
CA PHE A 211 2.92 4.90 3.50
C PHE A 211 4.27 4.57 4.18
N GLY A 212 5.35 4.59 3.40
CA GLY A 212 6.70 4.30 3.89
C GLY A 212 7.03 2.80 3.98
N TYR A 213 6.11 1.89 3.70
CA TYR A 213 6.40 0.47 3.62
C TYR A 213 7.41 0.19 2.50
N LEU A 214 8.50 -0.51 2.85
CA LEU A 214 9.38 -1.11 1.87
C LEU A 214 8.79 -2.44 1.40
N PRO A 215 8.99 -2.84 0.14
CA PRO A 215 8.56 -4.16 -0.31
C PRO A 215 9.28 -5.25 0.49
N LEU A 216 8.60 -6.37 0.72
CA LEU A 216 9.20 -7.57 1.31
C LEU A 216 10.13 -8.28 0.31
N SER A 217 10.94 -9.21 0.81
CA SER A 217 11.91 -9.93 -0.01
C SER A 217 11.23 -10.84 -1.05
N PRO A 218 11.90 -11.13 -2.18
CA PRO A 218 11.42 -12.10 -3.16
C PRO A 218 11.07 -13.46 -2.54
N ASP A 219 11.87 -13.93 -1.58
CA ASP A 219 11.63 -15.19 -0.86
C ASP A 219 10.37 -15.15 0.01
N HIS A 220 10.06 -13.98 0.59
CA HIS A 220 8.83 -13.79 1.35
C HIS A 220 7.62 -13.78 0.41
N ILE A 221 7.65 -12.94 -0.62
CA ILE A 221 6.54 -12.79 -1.58
C ILE A 221 6.31 -14.08 -2.37
N ASN A 222 7.39 -14.83 -2.64
CA ASN A 222 7.39 -16.13 -3.30
C ASN A 222 6.65 -16.12 -4.64
N THR A 223 7.01 -15.18 -5.52
CA THR A 223 6.41 -15.08 -6.87
C THR A 223 6.75 -16.32 -7.71
N SER A 224 5.72 -16.99 -8.24
CA SER A 224 5.86 -18.15 -9.11
C SER A 224 5.25 -17.92 -10.49
N PHE A 225 5.80 -18.61 -11.50
CA PHE A 225 5.43 -18.47 -12.91
C PHE A 225 4.93 -19.79 -13.46
N HIS A 226 3.64 -19.90 -13.70
CA HIS A 226 2.99 -21.14 -14.15
C HIS A 226 2.72 -21.06 -15.65
N LEU A 227 3.49 -21.82 -16.44
CA LEU A 227 3.36 -21.91 -17.89
C LEU A 227 2.24 -22.86 -18.30
N TYR A 228 1.39 -22.40 -19.20
CA TYR A 228 0.40 -23.17 -19.90
C TYR A 228 0.53 -22.95 -21.41
N THR A 229 0.36 -24.05 -22.14
CA THR A 229 0.32 -24.10 -23.60
C THR A 229 -0.76 -25.08 -24.04
N GLN A 230 -0.99 -25.21 -25.35
CA GLN A 230 -1.87 -26.24 -25.90
C GLN A 230 -1.47 -27.67 -25.51
N ALA A 231 -0.17 -27.90 -25.20
CA ALA A 231 0.32 -29.21 -24.79
C ALA A 231 0.06 -29.53 -23.31
N ASN A 232 -0.15 -28.52 -22.47
CA ASN A 232 -0.40 -28.69 -21.03
C ASN A 232 -1.51 -27.75 -20.51
N PRO A 233 -2.73 -27.81 -21.08
CA PRO A 233 -3.77 -26.82 -20.79
C PRO A 233 -4.24 -26.89 -19.34
N SER A 234 -4.29 -28.07 -18.72
CA SER A 234 -4.80 -28.21 -17.34
C SER A 234 -3.73 -28.10 -16.26
N ASN A 235 -2.51 -28.57 -16.53
CA ASN A 235 -1.43 -28.68 -15.54
C ASN A 235 -0.29 -27.72 -15.88
N GLY A 236 -0.23 -26.60 -15.16
CA GLY A 236 0.80 -25.58 -15.36
C GLY A 236 2.20 -26.09 -15.01
N GLN A 237 3.20 -25.76 -15.82
CA GLN A 237 4.61 -26.08 -15.56
C GLN A 237 5.29 -24.88 -14.92
N LEU A 238 5.93 -25.09 -13.76
CA LEU A 238 6.65 -24.03 -13.09
C LEU A 238 7.91 -23.64 -13.89
N LEU A 239 8.04 -22.36 -14.21
CA LEU A 239 9.24 -21.81 -14.81
C LEU A 239 10.25 -21.43 -13.72
N ASN A 240 11.52 -21.78 -13.94
CA ASN A 240 12.60 -21.40 -13.06
C ASN A 240 13.15 -20.02 -13.47
N PRO A 241 12.90 -18.93 -12.70
CA PRO A 241 13.40 -17.59 -13.02
C PRO A 241 14.94 -17.48 -12.97
N ASN A 242 15.59 -18.37 -12.23
CA ASN A 242 17.05 -18.44 -12.12
C ASN A 242 17.66 -19.49 -13.08
N GLY A 243 16.81 -20.07 -13.95
CA GLY A 243 17.23 -21.05 -14.94
C GLY A 243 17.82 -20.41 -16.20
N GLY A 244 18.26 -21.26 -17.13
CA GLY A 244 18.73 -20.84 -18.45
C GLY A 244 17.92 -21.50 -19.57
N ALA A 245 18.43 -21.50 -20.80
CA ALA A 245 17.74 -22.13 -21.94
C ALA A 245 17.39 -23.61 -21.69
N GLY A 246 18.19 -24.34 -20.91
CA GLY A 246 17.91 -25.72 -20.54
C GLY A 246 16.61 -25.90 -19.74
N SER A 247 16.28 -24.98 -18.82
CA SER A 247 15.06 -25.08 -18.01
C SER A 247 13.80 -24.76 -18.81
N LEU A 248 13.89 -23.91 -19.83
CA LEU A 248 12.78 -23.68 -20.76
C LEU A 248 12.57 -24.89 -21.70
N ARG A 249 13.65 -25.53 -22.16
CA ARG A 249 13.56 -26.72 -23.02
C ARG A 249 12.96 -27.95 -22.33
N SER A 250 13.01 -27.99 -21.00
CA SER A 250 12.36 -29.05 -20.22
C SER A 250 10.85 -28.84 -20.01
N THR A 251 10.30 -27.71 -20.45
CA THR A 251 8.86 -27.42 -20.42
C THR A 251 8.27 -27.44 -21.83
N HIS A 252 6.96 -27.21 -21.94
CA HIS A 252 6.26 -27.06 -23.22
C HIS A 252 6.36 -25.65 -23.80
N PHE A 253 7.32 -24.84 -23.35
CA PHE A 253 7.48 -23.46 -23.79
C PHE A 253 7.73 -23.37 -25.30
N GLY A 254 6.85 -22.65 -26.01
CA GLY A 254 6.99 -22.36 -27.43
C GLY A 254 8.05 -21.29 -27.66
N LEU A 255 9.17 -21.66 -28.29
CA LEU A 255 10.25 -20.73 -28.61
C LEU A 255 9.77 -19.68 -29.63
N ALA A 256 10.06 -18.41 -29.36
CA ALA A 256 9.62 -17.27 -30.18
C ALA A 256 8.09 -17.14 -30.37
N HIS A 257 7.27 -17.86 -29.60
CA HIS A 257 5.82 -17.66 -29.61
C HIS A 257 5.46 -16.38 -28.83
N LYS A 258 4.35 -15.76 -29.22
CA LYS A 258 3.74 -14.70 -28.41
C LYS A 258 3.48 -15.20 -27.01
N THR A 259 3.72 -14.35 -26.03
CA THR A 259 3.65 -14.73 -24.61
C THR A 259 2.73 -13.77 -23.88
N VAL A 260 1.66 -14.32 -23.30
CA VAL A 260 0.67 -13.57 -22.51
C VAL A 260 0.90 -13.85 -21.03
N PHE A 261 1.15 -12.80 -20.25
CA PHE A 261 1.21 -12.89 -18.80
C PHE A 261 -0.15 -12.53 -18.20
N ILE A 262 -0.59 -13.27 -17.19
CA ILE A 262 -1.79 -12.97 -16.40
C ILE A 262 -1.35 -12.72 -14.96
N ILE A 263 -1.65 -11.54 -14.42
CA ILE A 263 -1.24 -11.12 -13.07
C ILE A 263 -2.48 -10.77 -12.25
N HIS A 264 -2.70 -11.49 -11.15
CA HIS A 264 -3.78 -11.19 -10.20
C HIS A 264 -3.44 -9.99 -9.31
N GLY A 265 -4.44 -9.46 -8.60
CA GLY A 265 -4.28 -8.36 -7.65
C GLY A 265 -4.28 -8.76 -6.18
N TYR A 266 -4.74 -7.83 -5.35
CA TYR A 266 -4.89 -7.97 -3.90
C TYR A 266 -5.76 -9.18 -3.54
N HIS A 267 -5.34 -9.95 -2.52
CA HIS A 267 -5.97 -11.22 -2.13
C HIS A 267 -6.14 -12.26 -3.27
N GLY A 268 -5.44 -12.10 -4.40
CA GLY A 268 -5.49 -13.07 -5.48
C GLY A 268 -4.69 -14.33 -5.14
N THR A 269 -5.19 -15.48 -5.59
CA THR A 269 -4.60 -16.79 -5.38
C THR A 269 -4.45 -17.57 -6.69
N GLU A 270 -3.67 -18.65 -6.66
CA GLU A 270 -3.64 -19.66 -7.73
C GLU A 270 -5.00 -20.31 -8.03
N ASN A 271 -5.92 -20.30 -7.07
CA ASN A 271 -7.24 -20.90 -7.18
C ASN A 271 -8.32 -19.90 -7.63
N ASN A 272 -7.94 -18.68 -8.01
CA ASN A 272 -8.88 -17.68 -8.50
C ASN A 272 -9.65 -18.25 -9.71
N PRO A 273 -10.99 -18.36 -9.62
CA PRO A 273 -11.78 -19.10 -10.62
C PRO A 273 -11.78 -18.44 -12.00
N TRP A 274 -11.45 -17.15 -12.09
CA TRP A 274 -11.36 -16.43 -13.35
C TRP A 274 -10.07 -16.71 -14.13
N ILE A 275 -8.99 -17.14 -13.47
CA ILE A 275 -7.71 -17.44 -14.13
C ILE A 275 -7.89 -18.53 -15.20
N PRO A 276 -8.47 -19.72 -14.92
CA PRO A 276 -8.72 -20.70 -15.96
C PRO A 276 -9.68 -20.19 -17.03
N LEU A 277 -10.70 -19.41 -16.66
CA LEU A 277 -11.66 -18.82 -17.60
C LEU A 277 -11.01 -17.84 -18.58
N MET A 278 -9.92 -17.17 -18.22
CA MET A 278 -9.15 -16.30 -19.11
C MET A 278 -8.08 -17.07 -19.88
N LYS A 279 -7.35 -17.95 -19.21
CA LYS A 279 -6.28 -18.75 -19.78
C LYS A 279 -6.78 -19.67 -20.89
N ASP A 280 -7.87 -20.40 -20.67
CA ASP A 280 -8.34 -21.44 -21.60
C ASP A 280 -8.72 -20.88 -23.00
N PRO A 281 -9.45 -19.75 -23.12
CA PRO A 281 -9.66 -19.09 -24.41
C PRO A 281 -8.36 -18.63 -25.08
N LEU A 282 -7.38 -18.13 -24.33
CA LEU A 282 -6.08 -17.71 -24.88
C LEU A 282 -5.31 -18.90 -25.48
N LEU A 283 -5.43 -20.09 -24.89
CA LEU A 283 -4.78 -21.30 -25.39
C LEU A 283 -5.34 -21.81 -26.72
N LYS A 284 -6.45 -21.25 -27.23
CA LYS A 284 -6.91 -21.51 -28.61
C LYS A 284 -5.94 -20.96 -29.66
N PHE A 285 -5.13 -19.98 -29.28
CA PHE A 285 -4.05 -19.43 -30.09
C PHE A 285 -2.74 -20.15 -29.79
N ASP A 286 -1.80 -20.12 -30.74
CA ASP A 286 -0.47 -20.68 -30.55
C ASP A 286 0.43 -19.71 -29.76
N VAL A 287 0.19 -19.65 -28.45
CA VAL A 287 0.83 -18.72 -27.51
C VAL A 287 1.29 -19.44 -26.24
N ASN A 288 2.27 -18.85 -25.57
CA ASN A 288 2.58 -19.17 -24.18
C ASN A 288 1.66 -18.35 -23.28
N VAL A 289 0.96 -18.98 -22.33
CA VAL A 289 0.24 -18.25 -21.26
C VAL A 289 0.97 -18.50 -19.95
N ILE A 290 1.41 -17.43 -19.29
CA ILE A 290 2.13 -17.51 -18.02
C ILE A 290 1.30 -16.81 -16.95
N VAL A 291 0.84 -17.58 -15.97
CA VAL A 291 0.14 -17.03 -14.81
C VAL A 291 1.17 -16.68 -13.75
N VAL A 292 1.18 -15.42 -13.32
CA VAL A 292 2.05 -14.90 -12.24
C VAL A 292 1.29 -15.00 -10.94
N ILE A 293 1.76 -15.85 -10.04
CA ILE A 293 1.17 -16.04 -8.71
C ILE A 293 2.08 -15.38 -7.68
N TRP A 294 1.52 -14.48 -6.87
CA TRP A 294 2.22 -13.78 -5.80
C TRP A 294 1.36 -13.71 -4.53
N THR A 295 0.52 -14.74 -4.32
CA THR A 295 -0.47 -14.87 -3.24
C THR A 295 0.05 -14.38 -1.90
N ARG A 296 1.23 -14.85 -1.46
CA ARG A 296 1.76 -14.51 -0.14
C ARG A 296 1.97 -13.01 0.06
N GLY A 297 2.56 -12.33 -0.93
CA GLY A 297 2.72 -10.87 -0.87
C GLY A 297 1.44 -10.08 -1.17
N ALA A 298 0.42 -10.71 -1.75
CA ALA A 298 -0.88 -10.10 -2.05
C ALA A 298 -1.88 -10.16 -0.87
N PHE A 299 -1.61 -10.99 0.15
CA PHE A 299 -2.43 -11.18 1.35
C PHE A 299 -1.92 -10.40 2.58
N ASP A 300 -0.75 -9.77 2.50
CA ASP A 300 -0.32 -8.79 3.50
C ASP A 300 -1.32 -7.63 3.58
N SER A 301 -1.16 -6.74 4.58
CA SER A 301 -1.96 -5.49 4.64
C SER A 301 -1.91 -4.75 3.30
N TYR A 302 -2.99 -4.06 2.92
CA TYR A 302 -3.10 -3.39 1.62
C TYR A 302 -1.87 -2.55 1.25
N ASN A 303 -1.36 -1.73 2.18
CA ASN A 303 -0.19 -0.88 1.96
C ASN A 303 1.10 -1.67 1.75
N GLN A 304 1.25 -2.80 2.45
CA GLN A 304 2.36 -3.71 2.22
C GLN A 304 2.22 -4.42 0.85
N ALA A 305 1.01 -4.82 0.45
CA ALA A 305 0.76 -5.40 -0.86
C ALA A 305 1.04 -4.39 -1.99
N VAL A 306 0.67 -3.11 -1.82
CA VAL A 306 1.04 -1.99 -2.68
C VAL A 306 2.56 -1.90 -2.80
N ALA A 307 3.30 -1.90 -1.70
CA ALA A 307 4.77 -1.89 -1.74
C ALA A 307 5.32 -3.12 -2.50
N ASN A 308 4.80 -4.31 -2.19
CA ASN A 308 5.23 -5.59 -2.77
C ASN A 308 5.07 -5.64 -4.30
N THR A 309 4.12 -4.91 -4.89
CA THR A 309 3.94 -4.84 -6.36
C THR A 309 5.24 -4.49 -7.10
N ARG A 310 6.11 -3.68 -6.49
CA ARG A 310 7.41 -3.29 -7.06
C ARG A 310 8.37 -4.47 -7.19
N VAL A 311 8.44 -5.33 -6.18
CA VAL A 311 9.27 -6.55 -6.22
C VAL A 311 8.68 -7.56 -7.19
N VAL A 312 7.35 -7.75 -7.20
CA VAL A 312 6.69 -8.64 -8.17
C VAL A 312 6.96 -8.16 -9.60
N GLY A 313 6.89 -6.85 -9.85
CA GLY A 313 7.21 -6.25 -11.14
C GLY A 313 8.66 -6.51 -11.54
N ALA A 314 9.61 -6.28 -10.64
CA ALA A 314 11.04 -6.52 -10.92
C ALA A 314 11.36 -8.01 -11.19
N VAL A 315 10.78 -8.93 -10.40
CA VAL A 315 10.93 -10.38 -10.59
C VAL A 315 10.30 -10.83 -11.91
N THR A 316 9.12 -10.29 -12.26
CA THR A 316 8.46 -10.57 -13.53
C THR A 316 9.24 -10.00 -14.72
N ALA A 317 9.83 -8.81 -14.60
CA ALA A 317 10.69 -8.24 -15.63
C ALA A 317 11.93 -9.12 -15.89
N ASN A 318 12.52 -9.70 -14.84
CA ASN A 318 13.61 -10.66 -14.99
C ASN A 318 13.16 -11.95 -15.69
N MET A 319 11.95 -12.46 -15.41
CA MET A 319 11.37 -13.56 -16.17
C MET A 319 11.22 -13.18 -17.66
N VAL A 320 10.69 -12.00 -17.99
CA VAL A 320 10.58 -11.52 -19.37
C VAL A 320 11.95 -11.45 -20.06
N LYS A 321 12.99 -10.96 -19.37
CA LYS A 321 14.37 -10.95 -19.89
C LYS A 321 14.92 -12.37 -20.12
N LEU A 322 14.59 -13.33 -19.27
CA LEU A 322 14.94 -14.74 -19.46
C LEU A 322 14.25 -15.32 -20.71
N LEU A 323 12.94 -15.07 -20.88
CA LEU A 323 12.20 -15.55 -22.06
C LEU A 323 12.71 -14.92 -23.35
N HIS A 324 13.13 -13.65 -23.31
CA HIS A 324 13.77 -13.00 -24.45
C HIS A 324 15.11 -13.64 -24.80
N SER A 325 16.03 -13.70 -23.83
CA SER A 325 17.41 -14.15 -24.06
C SER A 325 17.54 -15.65 -24.30
N ALA A 326 16.74 -16.47 -23.63
CA ALA A 326 16.84 -17.93 -23.67
C ALA A 326 15.71 -18.60 -24.48
N GLY A 327 14.54 -17.96 -24.58
CA GLY A 327 13.37 -18.45 -25.30
C GLY A 327 13.15 -17.80 -26.67
N GLY A 328 13.90 -16.74 -27.01
CA GLY A 328 13.80 -16.04 -28.29
C GLY A 328 12.53 -15.20 -28.45
N VAL A 329 11.81 -14.90 -27.36
CA VAL A 329 10.59 -14.09 -27.40
C VAL A 329 10.94 -12.63 -27.65
N SER A 330 10.39 -12.01 -28.69
CA SER A 330 10.51 -10.56 -28.89
C SER A 330 9.75 -9.81 -27.79
N TYR A 331 10.29 -8.71 -27.25
CA TYR A 331 9.54 -7.92 -26.27
C TYR A 331 8.21 -7.36 -26.84
N ASN A 332 8.17 -7.08 -28.14
CA ASN A 332 6.94 -6.67 -28.85
C ASN A 332 5.87 -7.78 -28.90
N ASP A 333 6.25 -9.04 -28.70
CA ASP A 333 5.36 -10.20 -28.68
C ASP A 333 4.95 -10.59 -27.25
N VAL A 334 5.28 -9.76 -26.26
CA VAL A 334 4.82 -9.89 -24.88
C VAL A 334 3.58 -9.03 -24.65
N HIS A 335 2.53 -9.65 -24.11
CA HIS A 335 1.32 -8.99 -23.64
C HIS A 335 1.13 -9.28 -22.16
N ILE A 336 1.02 -8.26 -21.32
CA ILE A 336 0.76 -8.43 -19.88
C ILE A 336 -0.66 -7.98 -19.57
N VAL A 337 -1.45 -8.88 -19.00
CA VAL A 337 -2.82 -8.62 -18.53
C VAL A 337 -2.78 -8.61 -17.00
N GLY A 338 -2.98 -7.43 -16.41
CA GLY A 338 -2.93 -7.25 -14.96
C GLY A 338 -4.28 -6.78 -14.42
N HIS A 339 -4.81 -7.46 -13.41
CA HIS A 339 -6.03 -7.05 -12.71
C HIS A 339 -5.72 -6.38 -11.37
N SER A 340 -6.42 -5.28 -11.05
CA SER A 340 -6.28 -4.60 -9.75
C SER A 340 -4.83 -4.17 -9.47
N LEU A 341 -4.24 -4.52 -8.32
CA LEU A 341 -2.80 -4.32 -8.05
C LEU A 341 -1.88 -4.94 -9.13
N GLY A 342 -2.33 -6.02 -9.78
CA GLY A 342 -1.60 -6.67 -10.88
C GLY A 342 -1.44 -5.78 -12.12
N ALA A 343 -2.31 -4.79 -12.31
CA ALA A 343 -2.14 -3.78 -13.37
C ALA A 343 -0.91 -2.89 -13.13
N HIS A 344 -0.65 -2.51 -11.87
CA HIS A 344 0.54 -1.75 -11.51
C HIS A 344 1.81 -2.61 -11.53
N VAL A 345 1.71 -3.90 -11.17
CA VAL A 345 2.79 -4.87 -11.42
C VAL A 345 3.17 -4.88 -12.90
N ALA A 346 2.19 -4.90 -13.81
CA ALA A 346 2.44 -4.83 -15.25
C ALA A 346 3.16 -3.53 -15.66
N GLY A 347 2.77 -2.38 -15.10
CA GLY A 347 3.46 -1.11 -15.30
C GLY A 347 4.92 -1.15 -14.88
N TYR A 348 5.22 -1.67 -13.68
CA TYR A 348 6.60 -1.84 -13.23
C TYR A 348 7.46 -2.76 -14.11
N VAL A 349 6.84 -3.76 -14.76
CA VAL A 349 7.53 -4.57 -15.78
C VAL A 349 7.87 -3.70 -16.99
N GLY A 350 6.90 -2.93 -17.49
CA GLY A 350 7.02 -2.02 -18.62
C GLY A 350 8.10 -0.94 -18.47
N GLU A 351 8.23 -0.37 -17.28
CA GLU A 351 9.30 0.59 -16.95
C GLU A 351 10.70 -0.03 -17.07
N THR A 352 10.81 -1.36 -16.93
CA THR A 352 12.09 -2.08 -16.94
C THR A 352 12.42 -2.68 -18.31
N VAL A 353 11.42 -3.03 -19.12
CA VAL A 353 11.57 -3.70 -20.43
C VAL A 353 10.54 -3.18 -21.43
N PRO A 354 10.88 -3.02 -22.73
CA PRO A 354 9.98 -2.42 -23.71
C PRO A 354 8.87 -3.39 -24.15
N ILE A 355 7.80 -3.49 -23.38
CA ILE A 355 6.69 -4.43 -23.60
C ILE A 355 5.82 -4.03 -24.81
N GLY A 356 5.36 -5.03 -25.57
CA GLY A 356 4.46 -4.81 -26.71
C GLY A 356 3.07 -4.32 -26.33
N ARG A 357 2.42 -4.94 -25.34
CA ARG A 357 1.10 -4.51 -24.85
C ARG A 357 0.93 -4.72 -23.35
N ILE A 358 0.28 -3.78 -22.67
CA ILE A 358 -0.25 -3.97 -21.32
C ILE A 358 -1.76 -3.71 -21.34
N THR A 359 -2.53 -4.64 -20.79
CA THR A 359 -3.96 -4.44 -20.52
C THR A 359 -4.19 -4.36 -19.02
N GLY A 360 -4.64 -3.20 -18.55
CA GLY A 360 -5.04 -2.99 -17.15
C GLY A 360 -6.52 -3.28 -16.96
N LEU A 361 -6.84 -4.29 -16.16
CA LEU A 361 -8.21 -4.66 -15.83
C LEU A 361 -8.55 -4.04 -14.48
N ASP A 362 -9.27 -2.92 -14.53
CA ASP A 362 -9.65 -2.10 -13.38
C ASP A 362 -8.47 -1.85 -12.40
N PRO A 363 -7.43 -1.10 -12.83
CA PRO A 363 -6.27 -0.81 -11.99
C PRO A 363 -6.70 -0.22 -10.65
N ALA A 364 -6.05 -0.64 -9.56
CA ALA A 364 -6.44 -0.22 -8.22
C ALA A 364 -6.26 1.29 -8.02
N GLY A 365 -7.29 1.97 -7.52
CA GLY A 365 -7.25 3.41 -7.28
C GLY A 365 -6.42 3.82 -6.05
N PRO A 366 -6.70 3.25 -4.85
CA PRO A 366 -5.99 3.64 -3.63
C PRO A 366 -4.48 3.44 -3.74
N GLU A 367 -3.73 4.42 -3.25
CA GLU A 367 -2.27 4.54 -3.39
C GLU A 367 -1.71 4.71 -4.81
N PHE A 368 -2.54 4.82 -5.85
CA PHE A 368 -2.06 5.03 -7.23
C PHE A 368 -2.68 6.22 -7.96
N ASN A 369 -3.93 6.61 -7.68
CA ASN A 369 -4.68 7.63 -8.44
C ASN A 369 -3.95 8.97 -8.63
N THR A 370 -3.24 9.44 -7.60
CA THR A 370 -2.48 10.71 -7.63
C THR A 370 -0.98 10.49 -7.65
N ALA A 371 -0.53 9.25 -7.80
CA ALA A 371 0.87 8.89 -7.77
C ALA A 371 1.60 9.33 -9.05
N ASP A 372 2.90 9.57 -8.90
CA ASP A 372 3.83 9.83 -10.01
C ASP A 372 3.76 8.69 -11.04
N GLN A 373 3.97 9.00 -12.32
CA GLN A 373 3.93 8.02 -13.40
C GLN A 373 4.84 6.82 -13.15
N ARG A 374 5.98 7.02 -12.45
CA ARG A 374 6.91 5.95 -12.07
C ARG A 374 6.37 4.95 -11.04
N VAL A 375 5.21 5.22 -10.45
CA VAL A 375 4.63 4.47 -9.32
C VAL A 375 3.37 3.70 -9.75
N ARG A 376 2.76 4.04 -10.87
CA ARG A 376 1.49 3.48 -11.34
C ARG A 376 1.62 3.01 -12.79
N LEU A 377 0.56 2.38 -13.28
CA LEU A 377 0.46 2.06 -14.70
C LEU A 377 0.24 3.37 -15.47
N ASP A 378 0.98 3.56 -16.55
CA ASP A 378 0.95 4.74 -17.40
C ASP A 378 1.17 4.37 -18.88
N PRO A 379 0.70 5.19 -19.85
CA PRO A 379 0.89 4.90 -21.28
C PRO A 379 2.33 4.68 -21.74
N ALA A 380 3.33 5.15 -20.97
CA ALA A 380 4.75 4.94 -21.29
C ALA A 380 5.24 3.49 -21.07
N ASP A 381 4.51 2.68 -20.31
CA ASP A 381 4.96 1.35 -19.86
C ASP A 381 4.95 0.29 -20.98
N ALA A 382 4.28 0.55 -22.10
CA ALA A 382 4.26 -0.37 -23.24
C ALA A 382 4.05 0.38 -24.56
N ALA A 383 4.34 -0.29 -25.68
CA ALA A 383 4.03 0.24 -27.00
C ALA A 383 2.52 0.47 -27.20
N PHE A 384 1.68 -0.27 -26.47
CA PHE A 384 0.24 -0.04 -26.39
C PHE A 384 -0.28 -0.39 -24.98
N VAL A 385 -0.96 0.56 -24.34
CA VAL A 385 -1.60 0.37 -23.04
C VAL A 385 -3.10 0.58 -23.20
N ASP A 386 -3.90 -0.40 -22.81
CA ASP A 386 -5.36 -0.34 -22.83
C ASP A 386 -5.97 -0.70 -21.47
N ILE A 387 -6.97 0.06 -21.03
CA ILE A 387 -7.55 -0.07 -19.68
C ILE A 387 -9.05 -0.31 -19.77
N ILE A 388 -9.56 -1.22 -18.94
CA ILE A 388 -11.00 -1.46 -18.75
C ILE A 388 -11.36 -1.05 -17.32
N HIS A 389 -12.04 0.08 -17.16
CA HIS A 389 -12.57 0.54 -15.87
C HIS A 389 -13.98 0.00 -15.65
N THR A 390 -14.23 -0.61 -14.48
CA THR A 390 -15.54 -1.14 -14.10
C THR A 390 -15.97 -0.78 -12.68
N ASP A 391 -15.07 -0.20 -11.87
CA ASP A 391 -15.34 0.29 -10.52
C ASP A 391 -14.70 1.68 -10.28
N GLY A 392 -14.91 2.61 -11.21
CA GLY A 392 -14.23 3.91 -11.25
C GLY A 392 -14.81 5.00 -10.33
N GLU A 393 -15.85 4.72 -9.54
CA GLU A 393 -16.44 5.69 -8.59
C GLU A 393 -15.83 5.59 -7.20
N ILE A 394 -15.81 6.70 -6.44
CA ILE A 394 -15.33 6.78 -5.04
C ILE A 394 -16.38 6.19 -4.07
N ALA A 395 -17.03 5.08 -4.46
CA ALA A 395 -18.05 4.37 -3.70
C ALA A 395 -17.51 2.97 -3.33
N PRO A 396 -18.07 2.26 -2.32
CA PRO A 396 -17.33 1.23 -1.60
C PRO A 396 -16.93 0.07 -2.52
N PHE A 397 -15.76 -0.53 -2.24
CA PHE A 397 -15.21 -1.69 -2.94
C PHE A 397 -16.25 -2.81 -3.12
N TYR A 398 -16.97 -2.81 -4.23
CA TYR A 398 -17.84 -3.92 -4.59
C TYR A 398 -17.03 -4.87 -5.45
N SER A 399 -16.66 -6.02 -4.90
CA SER A 399 -15.93 -7.06 -5.65
C SER A 399 -16.61 -7.41 -6.98
N CYS A 400 -17.93 -7.27 -7.07
CA CYS A 400 -18.68 -7.48 -8.30
C CYS A 400 -18.32 -6.47 -9.40
N GLY A 401 -18.27 -5.17 -9.09
CA GLY A 401 -17.86 -4.12 -10.03
C GLY A 401 -16.40 -4.27 -10.42
N HIS A 402 -15.53 -4.46 -9.43
CA HIS A 402 -14.10 -4.61 -9.63
C HIS A 402 -13.72 -5.83 -10.51
N MET A 403 -14.46 -6.93 -10.40
CA MET A 403 -14.24 -8.15 -11.19
C MET A 403 -14.84 -8.09 -12.60
N ARG A 404 -15.72 -7.12 -12.92
CA ARG A 404 -16.35 -7.06 -14.26
C ARG A 404 -15.35 -6.83 -15.38
N SER A 405 -14.29 -6.07 -15.14
CA SER A 405 -13.20 -5.85 -16.11
C SER A 405 -12.60 -7.18 -16.60
N VAL A 406 -12.39 -8.12 -15.68
CA VAL A 406 -11.91 -9.47 -15.97
C VAL A 406 -12.89 -10.22 -16.87
N TYR A 407 -14.18 -10.22 -16.53
CA TYR A 407 -15.18 -10.94 -17.31
C TYR A 407 -15.40 -10.34 -18.70
N TYR A 408 -15.40 -9.01 -18.84
CA TYR A 408 -15.47 -8.37 -20.16
C TYR A 408 -14.26 -8.69 -21.03
N PHE A 409 -13.06 -8.72 -20.44
CA PHE A 409 -11.87 -9.15 -21.16
C PHE A 409 -11.97 -10.61 -21.59
N ILE A 410 -12.38 -11.52 -20.70
CA ILE A 410 -12.59 -12.95 -21.01
C ILE A 410 -13.58 -13.12 -22.16
N GLU A 411 -14.73 -12.46 -22.08
CA GLU A 411 -15.76 -12.52 -23.13
C GLU A 411 -15.21 -12.01 -24.46
N SER A 412 -14.39 -10.95 -24.45
CA SER A 412 -13.82 -10.35 -25.67
C SER A 412 -12.90 -11.27 -26.47
N ILE A 413 -12.35 -12.34 -25.87
CA ILE A 413 -11.39 -13.23 -26.54
C ILE A 413 -12.08 -14.15 -27.56
N ASP A 414 -13.29 -14.64 -27.25
CA ASP A 414 -13.93 -15.73 -28.01
C ASP A 414 -15.43 -15.49 -28.29
N THR A 415 -15.95 -14.31 -27.97
CA THR A 415 -17.35 -13.97 -28.28
C THR A 415 -17.56 -13.68 -29.77
N LYS A 416 -18.80 -13.94 -30.23
CA LYS A 416 -19.27 -13.51 -31.56
C LYS A 416 -19.76 -12.05 -31.57
N CYS A 417 -19.96 -11.45 -30.40
CA CYS A 417 -20.43 -10.08 -30.26
C CYS A 417 -19.26 -9.12 -30.09
N HIS A 418 -19.08 -8.16 -30.99
CA HIS A 418 -18.02 -7.19 -30.84
C HIS A 418 -18.29 -6.22 -29.67
N PHE A 419 -17.32 -6.08 -28.77
CA PHE A 419 -17.29 -4.99 -27.79
C PHE A 419 -16.83 -3.72 -28.50
N THR A 420 -17.77 -3.04 -29.15
CA THR A 420 -17.50 -1.77 -29.82
C THR A 420 -17.52 -0.65 -28.80
N SER A 421 -16.36 -0.06 -28.52
CA SER A 421 -16.25 1.15 -27.72
C SER A 421 -16.48 2.37 -28.60
N HIS A 422 -17.36 3.26 -28.15
CA HIS A 422 -17.60 4.53 -28.81
C HIS A 422 -16.87 5.64 -28.07
N PRO A 423 -16.07 6.44 -28.77
CA PRO A 423 -15.47 7.61 -28.18
C PRO A 423 -16.54 8.62 -27.75
N CYS A 424 -16.39 9.22 -26.56
CA CYS A 424 -17.29 10.22 -25.97
C CYS A 424 -16.55 11.00 -24.88
N ASP A 425 -16.94 12.27 -24.66
CA ASP A 425 -16.39 13.12 -23.59
C ASP A 425 -16.84 12.67 -22.19
N SER A 426 -18.05 12.11 -22.08
CA SER A 426 -18.59 11.56 -20.83
C SER A 426 -19.59 10.42 -21.08
N GLN A 427 -19.86 9.62 -20.03
CA GLN A 427 -20.89 8.60 -20.09
C GLN A 427 -22.30 9.20 -20.28
N ASP A 428 -22.53 10.40 -19.76
CA ASP A 428 -23.80 11.09 -19.95
C ASP A 428 -23.95 11.53 -21.41
N ASP A 429 -22.92 12.08 -22.05
CA ASP A 429 -22.96 12.43 -23.48
C ASP A 429 -23.25 11.21 -24.35
N TYR A 430 -22.64 10.07 -24.04
CA TYR A 430 -22.94 8.80 -24.69
C TYR A 430 -24.42 8.42 -24.57
N LYS A 431 -24.98 8.45 -23.36
CA LYS A 431 -26.40 8.13 -23.11
C LYS A 431 -27.35 9.12 -23.82
N HIS A 432 -26.99 10.40 -23.88
CA HIS A 432 -27.77 11.42 -24.58
C HIS A 432 -27.70 11.25 -26.10
N SER A 433 -26.54 10.89 -26.66
CA SER A 433 -26.38 10.66 -28.11
C SER A 433 -27.22 9.48 -28.62
N LEU A 434 -27.44 8.46 -27.78
CA LEU A 434 -28.32 7.32 -28.09
C LEU A 434 -29.81 7.66 -28.09
N SER A 435 -30.20 8.78 -27.46
CA SER A 435 -31.60 9.21 -27.34
C SER A 435 -32.03 10.26 -28.38
N VAL A 436 -31.12 10.67 -29.27
CA VAL A 436 -31.39 11.55 -30.40
C VAL A 436 -31.23 10.77 -31.72
N PRO A 437 -32.29 10.57 -32.52
CA PRO A 437 -32.14 9.99 -33.85
C PRO A 437 -31.45 11.04 -34.74
N ASP A 438 -30.33 10.64 -35.35
CA ASP A 438 -29.50 11.45 -36.25
C ASP A 438 -28.74 12.61 -35.59
N VAL A 439 -27.57 12.34 -35.01
CA VAL A 439 -26.30 12.98 -35.43
C VAL A 439 -25.16 12.06 -35.00
N GLY A 440 -24.31 11.66 -35.94
CA GLY A 440 -23.08 10.92 -35.65
C GLY A 440 -22.08 11.76 -34.86
N VAL A 441 -21.43 11.15 -33.86
CA VAL A 441 -20.47 11.80 -32.93
C VAL A 441 -19.40 10.72 -32.64
N VAL A 442 -18.10 10.87 -32.94
CA VAL A 442 -16.99 11.83 -32.66
C VAL A 442 -16.10 11.32 -31.50
N VAL A 443 -14.77 11.40 -31.73
CA VAL A 443 -13.59 10.67 -31.20
C VAL A 443 -13.20 10.98 -29.75
#